data_AF-A0A6A3Q3T2-F1
#
_entry.id   AF-A0A6A3Q3T2-F1
#
_cell.length_a   1.000
_cell.length_b   1.000
_cell.length_c   1.000
_cell.angle_alpha   90.00
_cell.angle_beta   90.00
_cell.angle_gamma   90.00
#
_symmetry.space_group_name_H-M   'P 1'
#
loop_
_entity.id
_entity.type
_entity.pdbx_description
1 polymer ?
#
loop_
_entity_poly.entity_id
_entity_poly.type
_entity_poly.pdbx_seq_one_letter_code
_entity_poly.pdbx_strand_id
1 'polypeptide(L)'
;MIQVAKSSKVPETVNMAKRLEFEQIHRWLGQQETPEKVFLLLKLDDVSVEPFLQPQMVTWAKYVDSFDKANPGTMTALLPAFGRYNEQSMVNMLIAAKTVPSTEHIAVRAQVELTQLWLRIERTPEEIFAMLKLGQAGDNVLESPLFIA
;
A
#
# COMPACT_ATOMS: atom_id res chain seq x y z
N MET A 1 18.22 0.96 -6.52
CA MET A 1 17.67 0.59 -5.21
C MET A 1 18.68 -0.21 -4.43
N ILE A 2 19.05 0.23 -3.24
CA ILE A 2 19.88 -0.57 -2.34
C ILE A 2 18.93 -1.51 -1.59
N GLN A 3 19.18 -2.81 -1.68
CA GLN A 3 18.29 -3.85 -1.17
C GLN A 3 18.52 -4.00 0.35
N VAL A 4 17.95 -3.10 1.14
CA VAL A 4 18.10 -3.04 2.61
C VAL A 4 17.48 -4.27 3.30
N ALA A 5 16.51 -4.94 2.65
CA ALA A 5 15.77 -6.06 3.22
C ALA A 5 16.60 -7.32 3.53
N LYS A 6 17.80 -7.50 2.95
CA LYS A 6 18.60 -8.74 3.10
C LYS A 6 19.63 -8.71 4.25
N SER A 7 19.87 -7.58 4.93
CA SER A 7 21.00 -7.44 5.88
C SER A 7 20.64 -7.58 7.36
N SER A 8 19.44 -8.04 7.71
CA SER A 8 18.87 -7.96 9.07
C SER A 8 19.47 -8.89 10.14
N LYS A 9 20.54 -9.65 9.85
CA LYS A 9 21.10 -10.64 10.79
C LYS A 9 22.34 -10.20 11.57
N VAL A 10 22.90 -9.01 11.32
CA VAL A 10 24.07 -8.47 12.05
C VAL A 10 23.71 -7.11 12.70
N PRO A 11 23.92 -6.89 14.01
CA PRO A 11 23.49 -5.66 14.69
C PRO A 11 24.06 -4.36 14.08
N GLU A 12 25.33 -4.37 13.66
CA GLU A 12 25.99 -3.21 13.05
C GLU A 12 25.39 -2.86 11.68
N THR A 13 24.96 -3.87 10.90
CA THR A 13 24.34 -3.64 9.58
C THR A 13 22.92 -3.11 9.71
N VAL A 14 22.22 -3.36 10.82
CA VAL A 14 20.88 -2.80 11.08
C VAL A 14 20.91 -1.28 11.25
N ASN A 15 21.89 -0.73 11.98
CA ASN A 15 21.99 0.71 12.15
C ASN A 15 22.36 1.43 10.86
N MET A 16 23.27 0.84 10.07
CA MET A 16 23.61 1.36 8.75
C MET A 16 22.41 1.31 7.79
N ALA A 17 21.64 0.21 7.81
CA ALA A 17 20.40 0.06 7.05
C ALA A 17 19.36 1.12 7.39
N LYS A 18 19.10 1.35 8.69
CA LYS A 18 18.17 2.40 9.16
C LYS A 18 18.60 3.79 8.73
N ARG A 19 19.90 4.10 8.87
CA ARG A 19 20.45 5.38 8.41
C ARG A 19 20.26 5.53 6.90
N LEU A 20 20.56 4.50 6.12
CA LEU A 20 20.39 4.54 4.68
C LEU A 20 18.92 4.73 4.26
N GLU A 21 17.97 4.05 4.93
CA GLU A 21 16.53 4.27 4.70
C GLU A 21 16.14 5.73 4.97
N PHE A 22 16.60 6.29 6.09
CA PHE A 22 16.35 7.68 6.46
C PHE A 22 16.88 8.67 5.41
N GLU A 23 18.14 8.53 4.99
CA GLU A 23 18.75 9.38 3.97
C GLU A 23 18.02 9.26 2.61
N GLN A 24 17.59 8.05 2.26
CA GLN A 24 16.85 7.81 1.02
C GLN A 24 15.48 8.50 1.03
N ILE A 25 14.76 8.46 2.15
CA ILE A 25 13.49 9.19 2.33
C ILE A 25 13.71 10.71 2.22
N HIS A 26 14.73 11.25 2.91
CA HIS A 26 15.02 12.69 2.87
C HIS A 26 15.41 13.16 1.47
N ARG A 27 16.15 12.33 0.73
CA ARG A 27 16.48 12.61 -0.67
C ARG A 27 15.23 12.70 -1.54
N TRP A 28 14.32 11.72 -1.45
CA TRP A 28 13.08 11.76 -2.23
C TRP A 28 12.21 12.97 -1.88
N LEU A 29 12.12 13.33 -0.60
CA LEU A 29 11.41 14.54 -0.16
C LEU A 29 12.04 15.82 -0.73
N GLY A 30 13.36 15.95 -0.68
CA GLY A 30 14.08 17.09 -1.25
C GLY A 30 13.96 17.20 -2.77
N GLN A 31 13.72 16.08 -3.44
CA GLN A 31 13.44 15.99 -4.88
C GLN A 31 11.95 16.16 -5.22
N GLN A 32 11.08 16.26 -4.21
CA GLN A 32 9.61 16.31 -4.36
C GLN A 32 9.05 15.12 -5.15
N GLU A 33 9.65 13.94 -4.99
CA GLU A 33 9.15 12.73 -5.65
C GLU A 33 7.74 12.40 -5.15
N THR A 34 6.78 12.14 -6.03
CA THR A 34 5.42 11.82 -5.58
C THR A 34 5.39 10.43 -4.90
N PRO A 35 4.45 10.18 -3.98
CA PRO A 35 4.22 8.85 -3.44
C PRO A 35 4.03 7.76 -4.51
N GLU A 36 3.34 8.06 -5.62
CA GLU A 36 3.25 7.16 -6.77
C GLU A 36 4.63 6.84 -7.37
N LYS A 37 5.47 7.86 -7.57
CA LYS A 37 6.81 7.66 -8.12
C LYS A 37 7.69 6.85 -7.16
N VAL A 38 7.63 7.11 -5.87
CA VAL A 38 8.38 6.34 -4.86
C VAL A 38 7.89 4.89 -4.78
N PHE A 39 6.59 4.64 -4.95
CA PHE A 39 6.03 3.30 -5.06
C PHE A 39 6.72 2.48 -6.17
N LEU A 40 6.83 3.07 -7.36
CA LEU A 40 7.55 2.48 -8.51
C LEU A 40 9.05 2.32 -8.24
N LEU A 41 9.68 3.32 -7.63
CA LEU A 41 11.11 3.26 -7.28
C LEU A 41 11.40 2.11 -6.32
N LEU A 42 10.44 1.78 -5.45
CA LEU A 42 10.49 0.65 -4.52
C LEU A 42 10.11 -0.69 -5.16
N LYS A 43 9.76 -0.71 -6.45
CA LYS A 43 9.25 -1.88 -7.20
C LYS A 43 8.03 -2.51 -6.54
N LEU A 44 7.19 -1.70 -5.92
CA LEU A 44 5.94 -2.17 -5.33
C LEU A 44 4.84 -2.36 -6.38
N ASP A 45 5.10 -2.04 -7.64
CA ASP A 45 4.22 -2.24 -8.80
C ASP A 45 4.45 -3.58 -9.51
N ASP A 46 5.41 -4.37 -9.04
CA ASP A 46 5.65 -5.72 -9.53
C ASP A 46 4.60 -6.69 -8.96
N VAL A 47 3.51 -6.84 -9.71
CA VAL A 47 2.38 -7.71 -9.37
C VAL A 47 2.74 -9.21 -9.31
N SER A 48 3.95 -9.60 -9.74
CA SER A 48 4.41 -11.00 -9.67
C SER A 48 4.88 -11.41 -8.27
N VAL A 49 5.09 -10.44 -7.38
CA VAL A 49 5.51 -10.67 -5.99
C VAL A 49 4.51 -9.96 -5.10
N GLU A 50 3.99 -10.62 -4.04
CA GLU A 50 3.09 -9.98 -3.07
C GLU A 50 3.79 -8.79 -2.37
N PRO A 51 3.57 -7.53 -2.82
CA PRO A 51 4.42 -6.41 -2.43
C PRO A 51 4.16 -5.91 -1.01
N PHE A 52 2.99 -6.25 -0.45
CA PHE A 52 2.49 -5.75 0.84
C PHE A 52 3.08 -6.49 2.04
N LEU A 53 3.67 -7.66 1.79
CA LEU A 53 4.48 -8.38 2.78
C LEU A 53 5.95 -7.98 2.72
N GLN A 54 6.32 -7.07 1.80
CA GLN A 54 7.69 -6.64 1.66
C GLN A 54 8.02 -5.48 2.62
N PRO A 55 9.23 -5.45 3.20
CA PRO A 55 9.71 -4.31 3.98
C PRO A 55 9.59 -2.96 3.26
N GLN A 56 9.63 -2.98 1.93
CA GLN A 56 9.47 -1.80 1.09
C GLN A 56 8.10 -1.13 1.24
N MET A 57 7.03 -1.88 1.52
CA MET A 57 5.71 -1.30 1.79
C MET A 57 5.73 -0.42 3.05
N VAL A 58 6.47 -0.85 4.07
CA VAL A 58 6.68 -0.06 5.30
C VAL A 58 7.46 1.21 5.00
N THR A 59 8.51 1.12 4.18
CA THR A 59 9.27 2.31 3.73
C THR A 59 8.38 3.26 2.93
N TRP A 60 7.52 2.75 2.05
CA TRP A 60 6.58 3.56 1.30
C TRP A 60 5.56 4.26 2.21
N ALA A 61 4.97 3.55 3.18
CA ALA A 61 4.04 4.14 4.15
C ALA A 61 4.69 5.29 4.95
N LYS A 62 5.91 5.09 5.46
CA LYS A 62 6.69 6.16 6.11
C LYS A 62 6.94 7.35 5.18
N TYR A 63 7.20 7.08 3.90
CA TYR A 63 7.41 8.12 2.91
C TYR A 63 6.15 8.95 2.70
N VAL A 64 4.98 8.32 2.51
CA VAL A 64 3.69 9.04 2.39
C VAL A 64 3.46 9.94 3.59
N ASP A 65 3.64 9.43 4.81
CA ASP A 65 3.45 10.22 6.03
C ASP A 65 4.38 11.44 6.06
N SER A 66 5.61 11.28 5.60
CA SER A 66 6.60 12.37 5.56
C SER A 66 6.28 13.38 4.46
N PHE A 67 5.79 12.91 3.32
CA PHE A 67 5.40 13.73 2.18
C PHE A 67 4.17 14.58 2.52
N ASP A 68 3.13 13.99 3.13
CA ASP A 68 1.94 14.74 3.55
C ASP A 68 2.27 15.77 4.64
N LYS A 69 3.18 15.45 5.58
CA LYS A 69 3.67 16.42 6.58
C LYS A 69 4.42 17.59 5.95
N ALA A 70 5.17 17.34 4.88
CA ALA A 70 5.89 18.38 4.15
C ALA A 70 4.96 19.24 3.27
N ASN A 71 3.75 18.75 2.96
CA ASN A 71 2.77 19.42 2.11
C ASN A 71 1.44 19.63 2.87
N PRO A 72 1.43 20.48 3.92
CA PRO A 72 0.25 20.67 4.75
C PRO A 72 -0.91 21.24 3.93
N GLY A 73 -2.11 20.68 4.13
CA GLY A 73 -3.35 21.13 3.46
C GLY A 73 -3.77 20.29 2.26
N THR A 74 -2.96 19.34 1.80
CA THR A 74 -3.38 18.37 0.78
C THR A 74 -2.87 16.99 1.16
N MET A 75 -3.78 16.07 1.49
CA MET A 75 -3.43 14.66 1.61
C MET A 75 -3.23 14.08 0.21
N THR A 76 -2.13 13.37 0.02
CA THR A 76 -1.84 12.71 -1.25
C THR A 76 -2.88 11.64 -1.59
N ALA A 77 -3.34 11.56 -2.84
CA ALA A 77 -4.12 10.41 -3.28
C ALA A 77 -3.20 9.17 -3.39
N LEU A 78 -3.64 8.04 -2.83
CA LEU A 78 -2.89 6.78 -2.83
C LEU A 78 -3.29 5.87 -3.98
N LEU A 79 -4.56 5.88 -4.39
CA LEU A 79 -5.05 5.00 -5.46
C LEU A 79 -4.22 5.05 -6.76
N PRO A 80 -3.69 6.21 -7.21
CA PRO A 80 -2.85 6.25 -8.41
C PRO A 80 -1.61 5.33 -8.33
N ALA A 81 -1.01 5.17 -7.14
CA ALA A 81 0.14 4.29 -6.93
C ALA A 81 -0.19 2.82 -7.24
N PHE A 82 -1.47 2.44 -7.09
CA PHE A 82 -1.95 1.08 -7.30
C PHE A 82 -2.49 0.85 -8.71
N GLY A 83 -2.37 1.80 -9.64
CA GLY A 83 -2.98 1.73 -10.98
C GLY A 83 -2.54 0.57 -11.86
N ARG A 84 -1.48 -0.17 -11.49
CA ARG A 84 -1.07 -1.41 -12.18
C ARG A 84 -1.78 -2.67 -11.70
N TYR A 85 -2.39 -2.61 -10.51
CA TYR A 85 -3.18 -3.70 -9.98
C TYR A 85 -4.55 -3.68 -10.63
N ASN A 86 -5.05 -4.84 -11.05
CA ASN A 86 -6.49 -4.95 -11.24
C ASN A 86 -7.19 -4.74 -9.89
N GLU A 87 -8.42 -4.25 -9.94
CA GLU A 87 -9.17 -3.83 -8.76
C GLU A 87 -9.31 -4.94 -7.71
N GLN A 88 -9.56 -6.19 -8.13
CA GLN A 88 -9.62 -7.34 -7.23
C GLN A 88 -8.29 -7.56 -6.49
N SER A 89 -7.18 -7.51 -7.21
CA SER A 89 -5.84 -7.66 -6.63
C SER A 89 -5.53 -6.52 -5.68
N MET A 90 -5.91 -5.29 -6.02
CA MET A 90 -5.79 -4.13 -5.15
C MET A 90 -6.55 -4.33 -3.83
N VAL A 91 -7.80 -4.79 -3.87
CA VAL A 91 -8.59 -5.02 -2.64
C VAL A 91 -7.96 -6.09 -1.75
N ASN A 92 -7.58 -7.23 -2.34
CA ASN A 92 -6.92 -8.32 -1.60
C ASN A 92 -5.66 -7.84 -0.89
N MET A 93 -4.87 -7.02 -1.57
CA MET A 93 -3.61 -6.55 -1.04
C MET A 93 -3.81 -5.51 0.08
N LEU A 94 -4.85 -4.67 0.00
CA LEU A 94 -5.18 -3.71 1.04
C LEU A 94 -5.66 -4.43 2.30
N ILE A 95 -6.43 -5.52 2.16
CA ILE A 95 -6.83 -6.37 3.28
C ILE A 95 -5.60 -6.99 3.93
N ALA A 96 -4.67 -7.55 3.16
CA ALA A 96 -3.43 -8.08 3.71
C ALA A 96 -2.62 -7.00 4.46
N ALA A 97 -2.45 -5.82 3.85
CA ALA A 97 -1.73 -4.69 4.47
C ALA A 97 -2.41 -4.18 5.75
N LYS A 98 -3.74 -4.26 5.84
CA LYS A 98 -4.53 -3.91 7.05
C LYS A 98 -4.21 -4.81 8.24
N THR A 99 -3.84 -6.07 7.99
CA THR A 99 -3.48 -7.02 9.07
C THR A 99 -2.08 -6.80 9.66
N VAL A 100 -1.25 -5.99 9.01
CA VAL A 100 0.12 -5.72 9.43
C VAL A 100 0.18 -4.34 10.12
N PRO A 101 0.52 -4.27 11.43
CA PRO A 101 0.44 -3.00 12.18
C PRO A 101 1.22 -1.82 11.57
N SER A 102 2.35 -2.08 10.90
CA SER A 102 3.16 -1.03 10.27
C SER A 102 2.59 -0.48 8.96
N THR A 103 1.56 -1.11 8.40
CA THR A 103 0.92 -0.70 7.14
C THR A 103 -0.59 -0.55 7.28
N GLU A 104 -1.15 -0.78 8.46
CA GLU A 104 -2.58 -0.72 8.71
C GLU A 104 -3.17 0.64 8.35
N HIS A 105 -2.55 1.73 8.80
CA HIS A 105 -3.09 3.08 8.57
C HIS A 105 -3.13 3.46 7.09
N ILE A 106 -2.09 3.10 6.33
CA ILE A 106 -2.02 3.40 4.89
C ILE A 106 -3.01 2.53 4.11
N ALA A 107 -3.23 1.28 4.55
CA ALA A 107 -4.22 0.39 3.98
C ALA A 107 -5.64 0.92 4.20
N VAL A 108 -5.97 1.31 5.43
CA VAL A 108 -7.28 1.90 5.79
C VAL A 108 -7.54 3.16 4.97
N ARG A 109 -6.54 4.05 4.84
CA ARG A 109 -6.69 5.25 4.02
C ARG A 109 -6.98 4.92 2.55
N ALA A 110 -6.23 3.98 1.96
CA ALA A 110 -6.47 3.58 0.58
C ALA A 110 -7.84 2.90 0.39
N GLN A 111 -8.32 2.12 1.37
CA GLN A 111 -9.67 1.55 1.36
C GLN A 111 -10.77 2.63 1.40
N VAL A 112 -10.57 3.70 2.19
CA VAL A 112 -11.47 4.85 2.21
C VAL A 112 -11.52 5.53 0.85
N GLU A 113 -10.35 5.80 0.23
CA GLU A 113 -10.30 6.38 -1.13
C GLU A 113 -11.00 5.48 -2.16
N LEU A 114 -10.80 4.16 -2.10
CA LEU A 114 -11.44 3.20 -3.01
C LEU A 114 -12.96 3.18 -2.84
N THR A 115 -13.43 3.19 -1.59
CA THR A 115 -14.87 3.22 -1.28
C THR A 115 -15.51 4.52 -1.78
N GLN A 116 -14.83 5.66 -1.59
CA GLN A 116 -15.29 6.94 -2.12
C GLN A 116 -15.31 6.96 -3.65
N LEU A 117 -14.33 6.33 -4.31
CA LEU A 117 -14.33 6.17 -5.76
C LEU A 117 -15.55 5.36 -6.22
N TRP A 118 -15.82 4.21 -5.59
CA TRP A 118 -16.98 3.37 -5.90
C TRP A 118 -18.29 4.13 -5.75
N LEU A 119 -18.48 4.84 -4.64
CA LEU A 119 -19.66 5.67 -4.42
C LEU A 119 -19.82 6.75 -5.50
N ARG A 120 -18.72 7.41 -5.88
CA ARG A 120 -18.73 8.48 -6.90
C ARG A 120 -19.08 7.96 -8.29
N ILE A 121 -18.65 6.76 -8.65
CA ILE A 121 -18.96 6.14 -9.95
C ILE A 121 -20.25 5.30 -9.89
N GLU A 122 -21.02 5.42 -8.81
CA GLU A 122 -22.29 4.71 -8.59
C GLU A 122 -22.18 3.19 -8.71
N ARG A 123 -21.02 2.64 -8.32
CA ARG A 123 -20.78 1.19 -8.31
C ARG A 123 -21.73 0.53 -7.32
N THR A 124 -22.50 -0.46 -7.77
CA THR A 124 -23.48 -1.10 -6.89
C THR A 124 -22.84 -2.15 -5.97
N PRO A 125 -23.45 -2.44 -4.80
CA PRO A 125 -22.99 -3.54 -3.96
C PRO A 125 -22.91 -4.89 -4.70
N GLU A 126 -23.83 -5.17 -5.62
CA GLU A 126 -23.83 -6.38 -6.45
C GLU A 126 -22.62 -6.42 -7.40
N GLU A 127 -22.26 -5.30 -8.01
CA GLU A 127 -21.08 -5.20 -8.87
C GLU A 127 -19.79 -5.40 -8.08
N ILE A 128 -19.70 -4.81 -6.88
CA ILE A 128 -18.55 -5.00 -5.96
C ILE A 128 -18.48 -6.48 -5.54
N PHE A 129 -19.61 -7.07 -5.15
CA PHE A 129 -19.69 -8.47 -4.73
C PHE A 129 -19.25 -9.43 -5.85
N ALA A 130 -19.65 -9.16 -7.09
CA ALA A 130 -19.23 -9.90 -8.27
C ALA A 130 -17.73 -9.69 -8.60
N MET A 131 -17.24 -8.45 -8.54
CA MET A 131 -15.83 -8.10 -8.76
C MET A 131 -14.89 -8.80 -7.76
N LEU A 132 -15.32 -8.88 -6.49
CA LEU A 132 -14.61 -9.60 -5.43
C LEU A 132 -14.79 -11.13 -5.51
N LYS A 133 -15.58 -11.63 -6.46
CA LYS A 133 -15.90 -13.05 -6.66
C LYS A 133 -16.50 -13.72 -5.41
N LEU A 134 -17.19 -12.96 -4.56
CA LEU A 134 -17.76 -13.46 -3.31
C LEU A 134 -18.87 -14.51 -3.54
N GLY A 135 -19.58 -14.45 -4.68
CA GLY A 135 -20.56 -15.47 -5.05
C GLY A 135 -19.97 -16.86 -5.32
N GLN A 136 -18.65 -16.96 -5.53
CA GLN A 136 -17.95 -18.23 -5.70
C GLN A 136 -17.60 -18.89 -4.36
N ALA A 137 -17.67 -18.15 -3.25
CA ALA A 137 -17.37 -18.66 -1.91
C ALA A 137 -18.49 -19.57 -1.33
N GLY A 138 -19.67 -19.59 -1.96
CA GLY A 138 -20.81 -20.40 -1.53
C GLY A 138 -21.21 -20.09 -0.08
N ASP A 139 -21.44 -21.13 0.71
CA ASP A 139 -21.86 -21.02 2.11
C ASP A 139 -20.80 -20.34 3.01
N ASN A 140 -19.53 -20.32 2.58
CA ASN A 140 -18.42 -19.74 3.34
C ASN A 140 -18.20 -18.24 3.04
N VAL A 141 -19.11 -17.60 2.29
CA VAL A 141 -18.97 -16.18 1.90
C VAL A 141 -18.79 -15.26 3.11
N LEU A 142 -19.46 -15.56 4.23
CA LEU A 142 -19.40 -14.77 5.46
C LEU A 142 -18.06 -14.89 6.19
N GLU A 143 -17.28 -15.95 5.91
CA GLU A 143 -15.95 -16.16 6.48
C GLU A 143 -14.86 -15.48 5.65
N SER A 144 -15.19 -15.01 4.44
CA SER A 144 -14.24 -14.35 3.56
C SER A 144 -13.78 -13.03 4.18
N PRO A 145 -12.46 -12.77 4.29
CA PRO A 145 -11.97 -11.49 4.77
C PRO A 145 -12.39 -10.34 3.84
N LEU A 146 -12.77 -10.63 2.58
CA LEU A 146 -13.32 -9.67 1.63
C LEU A 146 -14.77 -9.28 1.93
N PHE A 147 -15.51 -10.06 2.73
CA PHE A 147 -16.88 -9.77 3.12
C PHE A 147 -16.96 -8.85 4.35
N ILE A 148 -15.96 -8.94 5.24
CA ILE A 148 -15.88 -8.20 6.52
C ILE A 148 -14.91 -7.00 6.42
N ALA A 149 -14.28 -6.80 5.27
CA ALA A 149 -13.16 -5.87 5.03
C ALA A 149 -13.48 -4.40 5.35
#